data_AF-A0A7T4YHW1-F1
#
_entry.id   AF-A0A7T4YHW1-F1
#
_cell.length_a   1.000
_cell.length_b   1.000
_cell.length_c   1.000
_cell.angle_alpha   90.00
_cell.angle_beta   90.00
_cell.angle_gamma   90.00
#
_symmetry.space_group_name_H-M   'P 1'
#
loop_
_entity.id
_entity.type
_entity.pdbx_description
1 polymer ?
#
loop_
_entity_poly.entity_id
_entity_poly.type
_entity_poly.pdbx_seq_one_letter_code
_entity_poly.pdbx_strand_id
1 'polypeptide(L)'
;MIHESDVHDLQQELEDLKSQQVTGTLTEQQVWNVMRHASSLLDQAEDSPFKGCIEVIFHLLSSIWTTTRNQIRLKEMKQSIAG
;
A
#
# COMPACT_ATOMS: atom_id res chain seq x y z
N MET A 1 -6.54 1.87 -20.83
CA MET A 1 -6.91 3.29 -20.60
C MET A 1 -7.41 3.37 -19.19
N ILE A 2 -6.92 4.33 -18.40
CA ILE A 2 -7.28 4.47 -16.99
C ILE A 2 -8.59 5.24 -16.87
N HIS A 3 -9.47 4.75 -16.01
CA HIS A 3 -10.75 5.33 -15.68
C HIS A 3 -10.75 5.90 -14.26
N GLU A 4 -11.67 6.82 -13.98
CA GLU A 4 -11.87 7.38 -12.64
C GLU A 4 -12.18 6.31 -11.59
N SER A 5 -12.88 5.23 -12.00
CA SER A 5 -13.13 4.06 -11.15
C SER A 5 -11.85 3.41 -10.65
N ASP A 6 -10.80 3.33 -11.48
CA ASP A 6 -9.53 2.70 -11.10
C ASP A 6 -8.84 3.50 -9.97
N VAL A 7 -8.95 4.83 -10.03
CA VAL A 7 -8.42 5.72 -8.99
C VAL A 7 -9.26 5.59 -7.72
N HIS A 8 -10.57 5.49 -7.85
CA HIS A 8 -11.46 5.31 -6.71
C HIS A 8 -11.23 3.97 -6.01
N ASP A 9 -11.04 2.89 -6.77
CA ASP A 9 -10.73 1.56 -6.25
C ASP A 9 -9.40 1.59 -5.48
N LEU A 10 -8.35 2.22 -6.05
CA LEU A 10 -7.08 2.41 -5.35
C LEU A 10 -7.19 3.23 -4.06
N GLN A 11 -8.05 4.26 -4.05
CA GLN A 11 -8.30 5.05 -2.84
C GLN A 11 -8.97 4.20 -1.76
N GLN A 12 -9.96 3.40 -2.13
CA GLN A 12 -10.65 2.51 -1.20
C GLN A 12 -9.69 1.45 -0.65
N GLU A 13 -8.88 0.83 -1.52
CA GLU A 13 -7.84 -0.13 -1.11
C GLU A 13 -6.85 0.51 -0.13
N LEU A 14 -6.43 1.75 -0.37
CA LEU A 14 -5.55 2.49 0.54
C LEU A 14 -6.19 2.73 1.92
N GLU A 15 -7.46 3.16 1.96
CA GLU A 15 -8.18 3.36 3.22
C GLU A 15 -8.38 2.05 3.99
N ASP A 16 -8.65 0.95 3.29
CA ASP A 16 -8.76 -0.38 3.89
C ASP A 16 -7.43 -0.81 4.52
N LEU A 17 -6.30 -0.59 3.85
CA LEU A 17 -4.97 -0.87 4.40
C LEU A 17 -4.68 -0.02 5.64
N LYS A 18 -5.04 1.27 5.63
CA LYS A 18 -4.88 2.15 6.81
C LYS A 18 -5.71 1.65 7.99
N SER A 19 -6.96 1.26 7.74
CA SER A 19 -7.84 0.69 8.76
C SER A 19 -7.23 -0.58 9.38
N GLN A 20 -6.75 -1.50 8.53
CA GLN A 20 -6.09 -2.73 8.96
C GLN A 20 -4.78 -2.45 9.73
N GLN A 21 -4.06 -1.38 9.39
CA GLN A 21 -2.86 -0.97 10.10
C GLN A 21 -3.20 -0.55 11.54
N VAL A 22 -4.28 0.21 11.70
CA VAL A 22 -4.76 0.69 13.01
C VAL A 22 -5.27 -0.47 13.87
N THR A 23 -6.01 -1.42 13.28
CA THR A 23 -6.50 -2.61 13.99
C THR A 23 -5.43 -3.67 14.23
N GLY A 24 -4.24 -3.51 13.63
CA GLY A 24 -3.13 -4.47 13.75
C GLY A 24 -3.33 -5.77 12.98
N THR A 25 -4.29 -5.81 12.05
CA THR A 25 -4.57 -6.98 11.20
C THR A 25 -3.86 -6.92 9.84
N LEU A 26 -3.18 -5.81 9.54
CA LEU A 26 -2.46 -5.62 8.28
C LEU A 26 -1.31 -6.60 8.12
N THR A 27 -1.21 -7.18 6.93
CA THR A 27 -0.11 -8.08 6.52
C THR A 27 0.70 -7.48 5.37
N GLU A 28 1.97 -7.88 5.24
CA GLU A 28 2.80 -7.49 4.10
C GLU A 28 2.14 -7.87 2.77
N GLN A 29 1.58 -9.09 2.66
CA GLN A 29 0.97 -9.56 1.43
C GLN A 29 -0.16 -8.65 0.93
N GLN A 30 -0.97 -8.10 1.85
CA GLN A 30 -2.06 -7.18 1.48
C GLN A 30 -1.51 -5.88 0.92
N VAL A 31 -0.52 -5.27 1.58
CA VAL A 31 0.11 -4.04 1.10
C VAL A 31 0.79 -4.28 -0.26
N TRP A 32 1.49 -5.40 -0.42
CA TRP A 32 2.16 -5.77 -1.68
C TRP A 32 1.18 -5.92 -2.84
N ASN A 33 0.01 -6.52 -2.61
CA ASN A 33 -1.00 -6.70 -3.64
C ASN A 33 -1.50 -5.35 -4.17
N VAL A 34 -1.81 -4.42 -3.27
CA VAL A 34 -2.27 -3.07 -3.65
C VAL A 34 -1.15 -2.27 -4.31
N MET A 35 0.10 -2.39 -3.83
CA MET A 35 1.26 -1.77 -4.50
C MET A 35 1.45 -2.28 -5.94
N ARG A 36 1.28 -3.59 -6.19
CA ARG A 36 1.34 -4.15 -7.54
C ARG A 36 0.22 -3.60 -8.42
N HIS A 37 -0.99 -3.50 -7.87
CA HIS A 37 -2.13 -2.92 -8.58
C HIS A 37 -1.85 -1.47 -8.98
N ALA A 38 -1.43 -0.63 -8.02
CA ALA A 38 -1.06 0.76 -8.26
C ALA A 38 0.08 0.90 -9.28
N SER A 39 1.12 0.06 -9.21
CA SER A 39 2.21 0.03 -10.20
C SER A 39 1.70 -0.27 -11.61
N SER A 40 0.81 -1.26 -11.75
CA SER A 40 0.23 -1.61 -13.05
C SER A 40 -0.64 -0.49 -13.63
N LEU A 41 -1.32 0.27 -12.77
CA LEU A 41 -2.09 1.44 -13.20
C LEU A 41 -1.19 2.61 -13.56
N LEU A 42 -0.05 2.81 -12.87
CA LEU A 42 0.95 3.82 -13.24
C LEU A 42 1.54 3.57 -14.63
N ASP A 43 1.89 2.32 -14.94
CA ASP A 43 2.44 1.94 -16.25
C ASP A 43 1.43 2.24 -17.39
N GLN A 44 0.14 2.18 -17.09
CA GLN A 44 -0.95 2.48 -18.02
C GLN A 44 -1.37 3.95 -18.04
N ALA A 45 -0.85 4.77 -17.14
CA ALA A 45 -1.25 6.16 -16.93
C ALA A 45 -0.32 7.18 -17.60
N GLU A 46 0.61 6.77 -18.48
CA GLU A 46 1.68 7.63 -19.02
C GLU A 46 1.18 9.00 -19.54
N ASP A 47 0.04 9.02 -20.25
CA ASP A 47 -0.65 10.21 -20.76
C ASP A 47 -2.02 10.47 -20.10
N SER A 48 -2.28 9.86 -18.95
CA SER A 48 -3.55 9.99 -18.22
C SER A 48 -3.55 11.21 -17.31
N PRO A 49 -4.67 11.98 -17.24
CA PRO A 49 -4.82 13.03 -16.24
C PRO A 49 -4.77 12.50 -14.79
N PHE A 50 -4.94 11.18 -14.60
CA PHE A 50 -4.93 10.53 -13.29
C PHE A 50 -3.55 10.10 -12.80
N LYS A 51 -2.51 10.19 -13.63
CA LYS A 51 -1.14 9.73 -13.29
C LYS A 51 -0.67 10.28 -11.93
N GLY A 52 -0.78 11.59 -11.74
CA GLY A 52 -0.36 12.23 -10.49
C GLY A 52 -1.12 11.74 -9.26
N CYS A 53 -2.41 11.41 -9.40
CA CYS A 53 -3.19 10.84 -8.30
C CYS A 53 -2.69 9.44 -7.94
N ILE A 54 -2.44 8.60 -8.93
CA ILE A 54 -1.93 7.24 -8.73
C ILE A 54 -0.52 7.29 -8.13
N GLU A 55 0.34 8.22 -8.55
CA GLU A 55 1.70 8.42 -8.00
C GLU A 55 1.64 8.76 -6.50
N VAL A 56 0.74 9.68 -6.11
CA VAL A 56 0.53 10.02 -4.69
C VAL A 56 0.07 8.79 -3.90
N ILE A 57 -0.89 8.03 -4.41
CA ILE A 57 -1.35 6.79 -3.75
C ILE A 57 -0.19 5.79 -3.62
N PHE A 58 0.60 5.59 -4.67
CA PHE A 58 1.75 4.68 -4.65
C PHE A 58 2.80 5.09 -3.60
N HIS A 59 3.05 6.38 -3.43
CA HIS A 59 3.94 6.87 -2.37
C HIS A 59 3.38 6.62 -0.96
N LEU A 60 2.07 6.78 -0.76
CA LEU A 60 1.43 6.46 0.52
C LEU A 60 1.50 4.95 0.82
N LEU A 61 1.25 4.10 -0.18
CA LEU A 61 1.40 2.65 -0.06
C LEU A 61 2.84 2.25 0.30
N SER A 62 3.84 2.92 -0.29
CA SER A 62 5.26 2.71 0.02
C SER A 62 5.57 3.02 1.49
N SER A 63 4.98 4.08 2.05
CA SER A 63 5.13 4.41 3.47
C SER A 63 4.48 3.37 4.40
N ILE A 64 3.28 2.88 4.03
CA ILE A 64 2.59 1.81 4.75
C ILE A 64 3.43 0.53 4.72
N TRP A 65 4.00 0.18 3.57
CA TRP A 65 4.89 -0.97 3.40
C TRP A 65 6.09 -0.89 4.33
N THR A 66 6.84 0.21 4.30
CA THR A 66 8.01 0.41 5.18
C THR A 66 7.63 0.28 6.65
N THR A 67 6.52 0.90 7.05
CA THR A 67 6.03 0.81 8.44
C THR A 67 5.69 -0.63 8.83
N THR A 68 4.98 -1.35 7.97
CA THR A 68 4.56 -2.75 8.20
C THR A 68 5.76 -3.66 8.40
N ARG A 69 6.76 -3.57 7.52
CA ARG A 69 8.00 -4.36 7.62
C ARG A 69 8.79 -4.03 8.89
N ASN A 70 8.89 -2.75 9.25
CA ASN A 70 9.57 -2.33 10.46
C ASN A 70 8.90 -2.89 11.72
N GLN A 71 7.57 -2.92 11.77
CA GLN A 71 6.84 -3.50 12.88
C GLN A 71 7.06 -5.01 13.01
N ILE A 72 7.11 -5.74 11.90
CA ILE A 72 7.41 -7.18 11.89
C ILE A 72 8.81 -7.43 12.44
N ARG A 73 9.82 -6.72 11.90
CA ARG A 73 11.20 -6.82 12.38
C ARG A 73 11.32 -6.50 13.88
N LEU A 74 10.62 -5.48 14.37
CA LEU A 74 10.60 -5.15 15.80
C LEU A 74 9.97 -6.26 16.65
N LYS A 75 8.92 -6.94 16.16
CA LYS A 75 8.31 -8.08 16.85
C LYS A 75 9.27 -9.27 16.91
N GLU A 76 9.94 -9.59 15.81
CA GLU A 76 10.94 -10.66 15.74
C GLU A 76 12.12 -10.41 16.69
N MET A 77 12.65 -9.18 16.72
CA MET A 77 13.73 -8.79 17.65
C MET A 77 13.31 -8.91 19.11
N LYS A 78 12.06 -8.57 19.46
CA LYS A 78 11.55 -8.74 20.82
C LYS A 78 11.44 -10.22 21.20
N GLN A 79 11.03 -11.08 20.27
CA GLN A 79 10.95 -12.52 20.50
C GLN A 79 12.33 -13.16 20.68
N SER A 80 13.34 -12.73 19.91
CA SER A 80 14.70 -13.26 20.04
C SER A 80 15.42 -12.86 21.33
N ILE A 81 15.00 -11.77 21.98
CA ILE A 81 15.57 -11.31 23.26
C ILE A 81 14.88 -12.01 24.46
N ALA A 82 13.65 -12.48 24.28
CA ALA A 82 12.83 -13.07 25.33
C ALA A 82 12.91 -14.61 25.43
N GLY A 83 13.53 -15.28 24.45
CA GLY A 83 13.78 -16.73 24.43
C GLY A 83 15.24 -17.05 24.70
#